data_AF-A0A060RAH3-F1
#
_entry.id   AF-A0A060RAH3-F1
#
_cell.length_a   1.000
_cell.length_b   1.000
_cell.length_c   1.000
_cell.angle_alpha   90.00
_cell.angle_beta   90.00
_cell.angle_gamma   90.00
#
_symmetry.space_group_name_H-M   'P 1'
#
loop_
_entity.id
_entity.type
_entity.pdbx_description
1 polymer ?
#
loop_
_entity_poly.entity_id
_entity_poly.type
_entity_poly.pdbx_seq_one_letter_code
_entity_poly.pdbx_strand_id
1 'polypeptide(L)'
;MSKLLLPMSSDWSIGSVDIDEQNEEVRIELVYNNEVVIIDGISYPIYDYRSVREWRHLDLWQYKSYLVARIPRYIVGDKVISLGVPW
;
A
#
# COMPACT_ATOMS: atom_id res chain seq x y z
N MET A 1 7.03 8.68 -14.16
CA MET A 1 6.63 9.23 -12.84
C MET A 1 6.28 8.15 -11.82
N SER A 2 5.56 7.07 -12.18
CA SER A 2 5.21 5.97 -11.25
C SER A 2 6.41 5.24 -10.59
N LYS A 3 7.56 5.21 -11.27
CA LYS A 3 8.81 4.58 -10.77
C LYS A 3 9.37 5.14 -9.46
N LEU A 4 9.00 6.37 -9.09
CA LEU A 4 9.53 7.03 -7.89
C LEU A 4 8.73 6.69 -6.62
N LEU A 5 7.48 6.24 -6.78
CA LEU A 5 6.50 6.12 -5.70
C LEU A 5 6.20 4.67 -5.31
N LEU A 6 6.34 3.74 -6.26
CA LEU A 6 6.09 2.32 -6.03
C LEU A 6 7.25 1.48 -6.57
N PRO A 7 7.66 0.43 -5.85
CA PRO A 7 8.54 -0.59 -6.40
C PRO A 7 7.93 -1.17 -7.69
N MET A 8 8.76 -1.27 -8.72
CA MET A 8 8.42 -1.61 -10.11
C MET A 8 7.72 -2.96 -10.36
N SER A 9 7.57 -3.79 -9.34
CA SER A 9 7.00 -5.14 -9.42
C SER A 9 5.73 -5.32 -8.57
N SER A 10 5.12 -4.24 -8.08
CA SER A 10 4.12 -4.35 -7.03
C SER A 10 2.74 -4.72 -7.57
N ASP A 11 2.10 -5.70 -6.94
CA ASP A 11 0.65 -5.97 -6.94
C ASP A 11 -0.22 -4.76 -6.51
N TRP A 12 0.38 -3.58 -6.39
CA TRP A 12 -0.19 -2.35 -5.89
C TRP A 12 -0.29 -1.31 -7.01
N SER A 13 -1.39 -0.58 -7.07
CA SER A 13 -1.58 0.58 -7.95
C SER A 13 -1.87 1.83 -7.14
N ILE A 14 -1.68 3.00 -7.76
CA ILE A 14 -2.14 4.27 -7.19
C ILE A 14 -3.64 4.37 -7.46
N GLY A 15 -4.44 4.40 -6.40
CA GLY A 15 -5.89 4.63 -6.48
C GLY A 15 -6.22 6.11 -6.63
N SER A 16 -5.65 6.93 -5.75
CA SER A 16 -5.88 8.38 -5.73
C SER A 16 -4.65 9.14 -5.22
N VAL A 17 -4.59 10.43 -5.53
CA VAL A 17 -3.60 11.37 -4.97
C VAL A 17 -4.36 12.58 -4.47
N ASP A 18 -4.20 12.88 -3.19
CA ASP A 18 -4.78 14.02 -2.51
C ASP A 18 -3.66 14.99 -2.12
N ILE A 19 -3.81 16.26 -2.48
CA ILE A 19 -2.82 17.31 -2.22
C ILE A 19 -3.46 18.35 -1.31
N ASP A 20 -2.86 18.51 -0.13
CA ASP A 20 -3.21 19.55 0.82
C ASP A 20 -2.20 20.70 0.70
N GLU A 21 -2.59 21.73 -0.05
CA GLU A 21 -1.78 22.93 -0.26
C GLU A 21 -1.60 23.75 1.02
N GLN A 22 -2.50 23.65 2.00
CA GLN A 22 -2.40 24.43 3.23
C GLN A 22 -1.35 23.85 4.17
N ASN A 23 -1.27 22.52 4.22
CA ASN A 23 -0.33 21.80 5.09
C ASN A 23 0.96 21.37 4.37
N GLU A 24 1.06 21.63 3.06
CA GLU A 24 2.15 21.15 2.20
C GLU A 24 2.30 19.62 2.32
N GLU A 25 1.19 18.89 2.16
CA GLU A 25 1.16 17.43 2.23
C GLU A 25 0.59 16.80 0.96
N VAL A 26 1.08 15.61 0.62
CA VAL A 26 0.53 14.78 -0.46
C VAL A 26 0.30 13.38 0.05
N ARG A 27 -0.94 12.89 -0.08
CA ARG A 27 -1.37 11.55 0.29
C ARG A 27 -1.63 10.74 -0.97
N ILE A 28 -0.91 9.64 -1.12
CA ILE A 28 -1.03 8.75 -2.27
C ILE A 28 -1.70 7.47 -1.77
N GLU A 29 -2.92 7.22 -2.21
CA GLU A 29 -3.63 6.00 -1.91
C GLU A 29 -3.11 4.85 -2.77
N LEU A 30 -2.77 3.74 -2.12
CA LEU A 30 -2.33 2.51 -2.73
C LEU A 30 -3.38 1.41 -2.57
N VAL A 31 -3.72 0.78 -3.70
CA VAL A 31 -4.72 -0.28 -3.79
C VAL A 31 -4.03 -1.58 -4.19
N TYR A 32 -4.31 -2.66 -3.46
CA TYR A 32 -3.87 -4.00 -3.82
C TYR A 32 -4.77 -4.54 -4.93
N ASN A 33 -4.17 -4.96 -6.05
CA ASN A 33 -4.88 -5.26 -7.30
C ASN A 33 -5.32 -6.72 -7.43
N ASN A 34 -4.85 -7.60 -6.55
CA ASN A 34 -5.14 -9.03 -6.62
C ASN A 34 -6.16 -9.46 -5.56
N GLU A 35 -6.88 -10.54 -5.84
CA GLU A 35 -7.78 -11.19 -4.88
C GLU A 35 -7.04 -12.19 -3.96
N VAL A 36 -5.77 -12.44 -4.26
CA VAL A 36 -4.91 -13.40 -3.56
C VAL A 36 -3.56 -12.79 -3.22
N VAL A 37 -2.96 -13.25 -2.14
CA VAL A 37 -1.59 -12.94 -1.75
C VAL A 37 -0.70 -14.13 -2.09
N ILE A 38 0.42 -13.89 -2.77
CA ILE A 38 1.40 -14.92 -3.11
C ILE A 38 2.62 -14.80 -2.20
N ILE A 39 2.86 -15.81 -1.36
CA ILE A 39 4.04 -15.90 -0.48
C ILE A 39 4.80 -17.17 -0.81
N ASP A 40 6.08 -17.04 -1.17
CA ASP A 40 6.96 -18.17 -1.53
C ASP A 40 6.35 -19.13 -2.56
N GLY A 41 5.59 -18.60 -3.53
CA GLY A 41 4.93 -19.35 -4.59
C GLY A 41 3.58 -19.97 -4.21
N ILE A 42 3.12 -19.78 -2.97
CA ILE A 42 1.81 -20.26 -2.50
C ILE A 42 0.80 -19.12 -2.54
N SER A 43 -0.36 -19.38 -3.16
CA SER A 43 -1.46 -18.42 -3.24
C SER A 43 -2.43 -18.60 -2.05
N TYR A 44 -2.73 -17.50 -1.37
CA TYR A 44 -3.71 -17.44 -0.29
C TYR A 44 -4.82 -16.45 -0.65
N PRO A 45 -6.11 -16.81 -0.53
CA PRO A 45 -7.19 -15.86 -0.71
C PRO A 45 -7.11 -14.76 0.35
N ILE A 46 -7.47 -13.54 -0.04
CA ILE A 46 -7.61 -12.45 0.92
C ILE A 46 -8.76 -12.78 1.86
N TYR A 47 -8.46 -12.80 3.16
CA TYR A 47 -9.44 -12.98 4.21
C TYR A 47 -10.23 -11.69 4.46
N ASP A 48 -9.50 -10.60 4.69
CA ASP A 48 -10.04 -9.25 4.80
C ASP A 48 -8.92 -8.21 4.62
N TYR A 49 -9.23 -6.95 4.89
CA TYR A 49 -8.26 -5.86 4.89
C TYR A 49 -8.18 -5.22 6.26
N ARG A 50 -6.96 -4.81 6.65
CA ARG A 50 -6.76 -3.92 7.79
C ARG A 50 -7.47 -2.58 7.58
N SER A 51 -7.72 -1.88 8.69
CA SER A 51 -8.01 -0.44 8.67
C SER A 51 -6.93 0.30 7.89
N VAL A 52 -7.31 1.42 7.27
CA VAL A 52 -6.38 2.33 6.60
C VAL A 52 -5.20 2.64 7.51
N ARG A 53 -4.01 2.59 6.94
CA ARG A 53 -2.76 3.03 7.58
C ARG A 53 -2.05 4.00 6.65
N GLU A 54 -1.22 4.83 7.27
CA GLU A 54 -0.42 5.84 6.61
C GLU A 54 1.06 5.61 6.93
N TRP A 55 1.94 5.78 5.95
CA TRP A 55 3.39 5.70 6.08
C TRP A 55 4.04 6.97 5.52
N ARG A 56 5.00 7.53 6.25
CA ARG A 56 5.81 8.64 5.77
C ARG A 56 6.71 8.17 4.63
N HIS A 57 6.79 8.94 3.55
CA HIS A 57 7.64 8.66 2.40
C HIS A 57 8.60 9.81 2.08
N LEU A 58 9.38 9.70 1.01
CA LEU A 58 10.23 10.78 0.53
C LEU A 58 9.42 12.01 0.13
N ASP A 59 9.95 13.19 0.47
CA ASP A 59 9.34 14.46 0.11
C ASP A 59 9.31 14.67 -1.40
N LEU A 60 8.17 15.18 -1.86
CA LEU A 60 7.97 15.60 -3.22
C LEU A 60 8.07 17.12 -3.26
N TRP A 61 9.27 17.61 -3.55
CA TRP A 61 9.62 19.04 -3.46
C TRP A 61 9.37 19.61 -2.06
N GLN A 62 8.47 20.58 -1.92
CA GLN A 62 8.10 21.15 -0.61
C GLN A 62 7.11 20.26 0.16
N TYR A 63 6.47 19.28 -0.49
CA TYR A 63 5.40 18.52 0.13
C TYR A 63 5.92 17.33 0.92
N LYS A 64 5.36 17.15 2.13
CA LYS A 64 5.47 15.90 2.88
C LYS A 64 4.59 14.84 2.24
N SER A 65 5.22 13.79 1.75
CA SER A 65 4.51 12.68 1.14
C SER A 65 4.17 11.58 2.13
N TYR A 66 2.97 11.03 1.97
CA TYR A 66 2.44 9.91 2.73
C TYR A 66 1.84 8.87 1.79
N LEU A 67 2.15 7.59 2.02
CA LEU A 67 1.49 6.48 1.37
C LEU A 67 0.33 6.03 2.27
N VAL A 68 -0.86 5.87 1.69
CA VAL A 68 -2.08 5.47 2.42
C VAL A 68 -2.59 4.17 1.83
N ALA A 69 -2.80 3.14 2.65
CA ALA A 69 -3.27 1.85 2.12
C ALA A 69 -4.05 1.02 3.14
N ARG A 70 -4.92 0.15 2.62
CA ARG A 70 -5.50 -0.96 3.36
C ARG A 70 -4.73 -2.23 3.05
N ILE A 71 -4.13 -2.85 4.07
CA ILE A 71 -3.26 -4.01 3.86
C ILE A 71 -4.09 -5.30 3.88
N PRO A 72 -4.01 -6.13 2.82
CA PRO A 72 -4.71 -7.41 2.80
C PRO A 72 -4.15 -8.32 3.89
N ARG A 73 -5.04 -9.12 4.47
CA ARG A 73 -4.70 -10.18 5.39
C ARG A 73 -5.10 -11.52 4.81
N TYR A 74 -4.31 -12.53 5.11
CA TYR A 74 -4.54 -13.91 4.68
C TYR A 74 -4.37 -14.84 5.88
N ILE A 75 -4.86 -16.08 5.73
CA ILE A 75 -4.85 -17.07 6.81
C ILE A 75 -3.83 -18.16 6.49
N VAL A 76 -2.99 -18.48 7.48
CA VAL A 76 -2.07 -19.64 7.47
C VAL A 76 -2.31 -20.45 8.73
N GLY A 77 -2.88 -21.65 8.58
CA GLY A 77 -3.40 -22.42 9.73
C GLY A 77 -4.48 -21.62 10.45
N ASP A 78 -4.31 -21.40 11.76
CA ASP A 78 -5.24 -20.59 12.58
C ASP A 78 -4.79 -19.13 12.75
N LYS A 79 -3.78 -18.69 12.01
CA LYS A 79 -3.20 -17.35 12.15
C LYS A 79 -3.62 -16.43 11.02
N VAL A 80 -4.06 -15.23 11.38
CA VAL A 80 -4.30 -14.14 10.43
C VAL A 80 -3.01 -13.31 10.29
N ILE A 81 -2.47 -13.24 9.08
CA ILE A 81 -1.21 -12.57 8.76
C ILE A 81 -1.49 -11.38 7.85
N SER A 82 -0.87 -10.23 8.12
CA SER A 82 -0.89 -9.08 7.20
C SER A 82 0.19 -9.24 6.14
N LEU A 83 -0.13 -8.92 4.88
CA LEU A 83 0.87 -8.81 3.83
C LEU A 83 1.95 -7.78 4.21
N GLY A 84 3.21 -8.14 4.03
CA GLY A 84 4.33 -7.20 4.15
C GLY A 84 4.26 -6.14 3.05
N VAL A 85 4.50 -4.88 3.40
CA VAL A 85 4.53 -3.78 2.44
C VAL A 85 5.97 -3.48 2.00
N PRO A 86 6.21 -3.16 0.71
CA PRO A 86 7.55 -3.03 0.17
C PRO A 86 8.14 -1.60 0.18
N TRP A 87 7.56 -0.67 0.95
CA TRP A 87 7.96 0.74 1.01
C TRP A 87 8.44 1.16 2.41
#